data_AF-A0A2P6FMH0-F1
#
_entry.id   AF-A0A2P6FMH0-F1
#
_cell.length_a   1.000
_cell.length_b   1.000
_cell.length_c   1.000
_cell.angle_alpha   90.00
_cell.angle_beta   90.00
_cell.angle_gamma   90.00
#
_symmetry.space_group_name_H-M   'P 1'
#
loop_
_entity.id
_entity.type
_entity.pdbx_description
1 polymer ?
#
loop_
_entity_poly.entity_id
_entity_poly.type
_entity_poly.pdbx_seq_one_letter_code
_entity_poly.pdbx_strand_id
1 'polypeptide(L)'
;HLPWKYGFKSIKSIVEINFTSTRPVSFWETLANNEYGFWANVNPEVPHPRWSQKTERVLGGNSRNTEIYNGYGPEVAHLYDKFVNLGDSLFR
;
A
#
# COMPACT_ATOMS: atom_id res chain seq x y z
N HIS A 1 -5.63 10.97 4.37
CA HIS A 1 -4.99 9.74 4.89
C HIS A 1 -5.58 8.53 4.16
N LEU A 2 -4.79 7.50 3.88
CA LEU A 2 -5.20 6.31 3.13
C LEU A 2 -5.02 5.06 4.02
N PRO A 3 -6.01 4.72 4.88
CA PRO A 3 -5.79 3.78 5.98
C PRO A 3 -5.57 2.31 5.53
N TRP A 4 -5.99 1.95 4.32
CA TRP A 4 -5.84 0.60 3.76
C TRP A 4 -4.53 0.39 2.98
N LYS A 5 -3.68 1.41 2.90
CA LYS A 5 -2.41 1.39 2.17
C LYS A 5 -1.24 1.51 3.13
N TYR A 6 -0.06 1.08 2.69
CA TYR A 6 1.17 1.32 3.44
C TYR A 6 1.41 2.82 3.64
N GLY A 7 1.99 3.16 4.80
CA GLY A 7 2.07 4.55 5.29
C GLY A 7 2.74 5.53 4.34
N PHE A 8 3.66 5.07 3.48
CA PHE A 8 4.36 5.92 2.52
C PHE A 8 3.46 6.54 1.44
N LYS A 9 2.22 6.06 1.27
CA LYS A 9 1.22 6.71 0.41
C LYS A 9 0.52 7.89 1.07
N SER A 10 0.60 8.03 2.40
CA SER A 10 0.10 9.20 3.12
C SER A 10 1.21 10.26 3.21
N ILE A 11 1.33 11.07 2.16
CA ILE A 11 2.32 12.15 2.09
C ILE A 11 2.12 13.20 3.19
N LYS A 12 3.21 13.79 3.66
CA LYS A 12 3.22 14.82 4.71
C LYS A 12 3.47 16.20 4.11
N SER A 13 2.99 17.24 4.81
CA SER A 13 3.27 18.65 4.48
C SER A 13 3.00 19.01 3.01
N ILE A 14 1.79 18.67 2.53
CA ILE A 14 1.37 18.93 1.15
C ILE A 14 1.33 20.44 0.92
N VAL A 15 2.05 20.89 -0.13
CA VAL A 15 2.05 22.30 -0.58
C VAL A 15 1.35 22.49 -1.92
N GLU A 16 1.17 21.42 -2.70
CA GLU A 16 0.61 21.45 -4.05
C GLU A 16 -0.15 20.17 -4.37
N ILE A 17 -1.22 20.27 -5.16
CA ILE A 17 -2.00 19.14 -5.68
C ILE A 17 -2.22 19.38 -7.17
N ASN A 18 -1.76 18.44 -8.00
CA ASN A 18 -1.92 18.46 -9.45
C ASN A 18 -2.82 17.33 -9.93
N PHE A 19 -3.72 17.64 -10.86
CA PHE A 19 -4.52 16.65 -11.58
C PHE A 19 -3.86 16.37 -12.93
N THR A 20 -3.44 15.12 -13.15
CA THR A 20 -2.72 14.70 -14.35
C THR A 20 -3.53 13.64 -15.12
N SER A 21 -3.43 13.64 -16.45
CA SER A 21 -4.04 12.61 -17.30
C SER A 21 -3.25 11.30 -17.32
N THR A 22 -1.99 11.34 -16.88
CA THR A 22 -1.10 10.19 -16.78
C THR A 22 -0.78 9.88 -15.31
N ARG A 23 -0.54 8.60 -15.02
CA ARG A 23 -0.17 8.15 -13.68
C ARG A 23 1.23 8.69 -13.30
N PRO A 24 1.37 9.45 -12.21
CA PRO A 24 2.68 9.90 -11.75
C PRO A 24 3.47 8.75 -11.12
N VAL A 25 4.80 8.86 -11.14
CA VAL A 25 5.71 7.98 -10.39
C VAL A 25 5.88 8.54 -8.99
N SER A 26 5.66 7.73 -7.97
CA SER A 26 5.78 8.18 -6.58
C SER A 26 7.22 8.13 -6.06
N PHE A 27 7.55 8.93 -5.04
CA PHE A 27 8.92 9.04 -4.51
C PHE A 27 9.58 7.68 -4.20
N TRP A 28 8.88 6.80 -3.49
CA TRP A 28 9.40 5.47 -3.14
C TRP A 28 9.51 4.53 -4.35
N GLU A 29 8.62 4.66 -5.32
CA GLU A 29 8.69 3.93 -6.60
C GLU A 29 9.92 4.37 -7.40
N THR A 30 10.28 5.66 -7.38
CA THR A 30 11.52 6.16 -8.01
C THR A 30 12.77 5.61 -7.34
N LEU A 31 12.78 5.51 -6.00
CA LEU A 31 13.96 5.06 -5.25
C LEU A 31 14.16 3.54 -5.30
N ALA A 32 13.08 2.75 -5.23
CA ALA A 32 13.15 1.29 -5.18
C ALA A 32 11.86 0.66 -5.74
N ASN A 33 11.69 0.74 -7.06
CA ASN A 33 10.52 0.20 -7.78
C ASN A 33 10.26 -1.31 -7.59
N ASN A 34 11.29 -2.06 -7.20
CA ASN A 34 11.21 -3.48 -6.93
C ASN A 34 10.62 -3.78 -5.53
N GLU A 35 10.61 -2.77 -4.64
CA GLU A 35 10.15 -2.86 -3.26
C GLU A 35 8.83 -2.13 -3.03
N TYR A 36 8.65 -0.95 -3.64
CA TYR A 36 7.50 -0.07 -3.42
C TYR A 36 6.81 0.25 -4.73
N GLY A 37 5.53 -0.12 -4.81
CA GLY A 37 4.70 0.09 -5.98
C GLY A 37 3.77 1.29 -5.85
N PHE A 38 3.03 1.52 -6.93
CA PHE A 38 2.11 2.65 -7.01
C PHE A 38 0.89 2.47 -6.10
N TRP A 39 0.30 1.28 -6.09
CA TRP A 39 -0.96 1.02 -5.39
C TRP A 39 -0.75 0.77 -3.90
N ALA A 40 0.24 -0.04 -3.52
CA ALA A 40 0.66 -0.28 -2.14
C ALA A 40 -0.49 -0.60 -1.17
N ASN A 41 -1.46 -1.39 -1.60
CA ASN A 41 -2.53 -1.89 -0.73
C ASN A 41 -1.94 -2.88 0.27
N VAL A 42 -2.29 -2.74 1.55
CA VAL A 42 -1.81 -3.66 2.59
C VAL A 42 -2.32 -5.07 2.30
N ASN A 43 -1.41 -6.04 2.25
CA ASN A 43 -1.75 -7.44 2.01
C ASN A 43 -0.74 -8.37 2.73
N PRO A 44 -1.18 -9.18 3.70
CA PRO A 44 -0.29 -10.10 4.43
C PRO A 44 0.32 -11.19 3.56
N GLU A 45 -0.32 -11.57 2.46
CA GLU A 45 0.12 -12.67 1.59
C GLU A 45 1.17 -12.25 0.54
N VAL A 46 1.37 -10.94 0.34
CA VAL A 46 2.41 -10.42 -0.54
C VAL A 46 3.57 -9.88 0.30
N PRO A 47 4.69 -10.62 0.43
CA PRO A 47 5.82 -10.17 1.23
C PRO A 47 6.54 -9.00 0.55
N HIS A 48 7.16 -8.16 1.37
CA HIS A 48 8.18 -7.25 0.89
C HIS A 48 9.42 -8.05 0.48
N PRO A 49 10.24 -7.62 -0.51
CA PRO A 49 11.42 -8.38 -0.94
C PRO A 49 12.41 -8.76 0.18
N ARG A 50 12.39 -8.00 1.29
CA ARG A 50 13.31 -8.17 2.42
C ARG A 50 12.66 -8.72 3.70
N TRP A 51 11.34 -8.78 3.80
CA TRP A 51 10.65 -9.25 5.02
C TRP A 51 9.20 -9.69 4.76
N SER A 52 8.66 -10.52 5.65
CA SER A 52 7.25 -10.90 5.61
C SER A 52 6.33 -9.76 6.06
N GLN A 53 5.20 -9.60 5.38
CA GLN A 53 4.13 -8.68 5.77
C GLN A 53 3.01 -9.37 6.57
N LYS A 54 3.16 -10.65 6.93
CA LYS A 54 2.11 -11.45 7.60
C LYS A 54 1.78 -10.97 9.02
N THR A 55 2.76 -10.37 9.70
CA THR A 55 2.62 -9.89 11.06
C THR A 55 3.18 -8.48 11.19
N GLU A 56 2.59 -7.68 12.07
CA GLU A 56 3.01 -6.33 12.35
C GLU A 56 3.18 -6.11 13.85
N ARG A 57 4.05 -5.17 14.22
CA ARG A 57 4.26 -4.75 15.61
C ARG A 57 3.39 -3.54 15.91
N VAL A 58 2.39 -3.71 16.76
CA VAL A 58 1.59 -2.60 17.27
C VAL A 58 2.45 -1.75 18.20
N LEU A 59 2.53 -0.44 17.96
CA LEU A 59 3.27 0.47 18.82
C LEU A 59 2.57 0.56 20.19
N GLY A 60 3.29 0.23 21.27
CA GLY A 60 2.73 0.18 22.63
C GLY A 60 1.92 -1.09 22.93
N GLY A 61 1.95 -2.10 22.07
CA GLY A 61 1.25 -3.36 22.26
C GLY A 61 2.03 -4.59 21.78
N ASN A 62 1.36 -5.74 21.72
CA ASN A 62 1.92 -6.98 21.18
C ASN A 62 1.87 -6.98 19.64
N SER A 63 2.71 -7.82 19.02
CA SER A 63 2.58 -8.11 17.60
C SER A 63 1.26 -8.81 17.28
N ARG A 64 0.70 -8.52 16.10
CA ARG A 64 -0.53 -9.15 15.59
C ARG A 64 -0.37 -9.54 14.14
N ASN A 65 -1.31 -10.34 13.62
CA ASN A 65 -1.37 -10.62 12.19
C ASN A 65 -1.85 -9.37 11.43
N THR A 66 -1.24 -9.11 10.28
CA THR A 66 -1.64 -8.02 9.38
C THR A 66 -2.94 -8.41 8.67
N GLU A 67 -3.88 -7.49 8.59
CA GLU A 67 -5.16 -7.71 7.92
C GLU A 67 -5.10 -7.22 6.46
N ILE A 68 -5.78 -7.92 5.55
CA ILE A 68 -5.93 -7.47 4.15
C ILE A 68 -6.60 -6.10 4.12
N TYR A 69 -6.08 -5.18 3.30
CA TYR A 69 -6.50 -3.77 3.27
C TYR A 69 -6.46 -3.11 4.65
N ASN A 70 -5.62 -3.59 5.57
CA ASN A 70 -5.54 -3.12 6.94
C ASN A 70 -6.90 -3.15 7.68
N GLY A 71 -7.74 -4.14 7.36
CA GLY A 71 -9.07 -4.33 7.95
C GLY A 71 -10.22 -3.65 7.19
N TYR A 72 -9.94 -2.83 6.18
CA TYR A 72 -10.95 -2.06 5.43
C TYR A 72 -11.46 -2.80 4.18
N GLY A 73 -11.34 -4.13 4.14
CA GLY A 73 -11.72 -4.95 2.99
C GLY A 73 -13.15 -4.70 2.50
N PRO A 74 -14.18 -4.71 3.37
CA PRO A 74 -15.57 -4.44 2.99
C PRO A 74 -15.77 -3.09 2.29
N GLU A 75 -14.98 -2.08 2.65
CA GLU A 75 -15.12 -0.72 2.16
C GLU A 75 -14.34 -0.47 0.88
N VAL A 76 -13.20 -1.13 0.65
CA VAL A 76 -12.28 -0.75 -0.43
C VAL A 76 -12.02 -1.83 -1.48
N ALA A 77 -12.36 -3.10 -1.23
CA ALA A 77 -12.03 -4.19 -2.14
C ALA A 77 -12.58 -3.96 -3.56
N HIS A 78 -13.82 -3.50 -3.65
CA HIS A 78 -14.54 -3.25 -4.91
C HIS A 78 -13.86 -2.21 -5.82
N LEU A 79 -12.99 -1.34 -5.28
CA LEU A 79 -12.23 -0.38 -6.08
C LEU A 79 -11.15 -1.04 -6.95
N TYR A 80 -10.76 -2.27 -6.62
CA TYR A 80 -9.66 -2.99 -7.24
C TYR A 80 -10.08 -4.15 -8.15
N ASP A 81 -11.39 -4.43 -8.27
CA ASP A 81 -11.92 -5.57 -9.03
C ASP A 81 -11.46 -5.59 -10.49
N LYS A 82 -11.36 -4.40 -11.12
CA LYS A 82 -10.91 -4.27 -12.52
C LYS A 82 -9.39 -4.38 -12.70
N PHE A 83 -8.64 -4.42 -11.60
CA PHE A 83 -7.18 -4.40 -11.59
C PHE A 83 -6.59 -5.71 -11.07
N VAL A 84 -7.41 -6.75 -10.86
CA VAL A 84 -6.96 -8.06 -10.35
C VAL A 84 -5.84 -8.66 -11.20
N ASN A 85 -5.80 -8.36 -12.50
CA ASN A 85 -4.74 -8.76 -13.42
C ASN A 85 -3.36 -8.16 -13.12
N LEU A 86 -3.28 -7.11 -12.31
CA LEU A 86 -2.02 -6.47 -11.91
C LEU A 86 -1.24 -7.31 -10.88
N GLY A 87 -1.85 -8.33 -10.26
CA GLY A 87 -1.21 -9.25 -9.33
C GLY A 87 -0.49 -8.53 -8.17
N ASP A 88 0.75 -8.93 -7.89
CA ASP A 88 1.58 -8.35 -6.83
C ASP A 88 1.72 -6.82 -6.90
N SER A 89 1.63 -6.22 -8.09
CA SER A 89 1.80 -4.76 -8.24
C SER A 89 0.65 -3.93 -7.63
N LEU A 90 -0.48 -4.55 -7.27
CA LEU A 90 -1.51 -3.92 -6.45
C LEU A 90 -1.10 -3.73 -4.99
N PHE A 91 -0.18 -4.56 -4.52
CA PHE A 91 0.11 -4.74 -3.10
C PHE A 91 1.52 -4.30 -2.72
N ARG A 92 2.46 -4.34 -3.67
CA ARG A 92 3.79 -3.72 -3.51
C ARG A 92 3.69 -2.21 -3.44
#